data_AF-A0A448XKG0-F1
#
_entry.id   AF-A0A448XKG0-F1
#
_cell.length_a   1.000
_cell.length_b   1.000
_cell.length_c   1.000
_cell.angle_alpha   90.00
_cell.angle_beta   90.00
_cell.angle_gamma   90.00
#
_symmetry.space_group_name_H-M   'P 1'
#
loop_
_entity.id
_entity.type
_entity.pdbx_description
1 polymer ?
#
loop_
_entity_poly.entity_id
_entity_poly.type
_entity_poly.pdbx_seq_one_letter_code
_entity_poly.pdbx_strand_id
1 'polypeptide(L)'
;MPTRRLESGVCSLCTNPLNSLEEKIYKLNCSHVFHDFCIRGWCIVGKKDICPYCKEKVRLKEMFKNPWEKPHILFGTLLDWIRYLVAWQPVILLAVHLLNTLLGLK
;
A
#
# COMPACT_ATOMS: atom_id res chain seq x y z
N MET A 1 30.81 17.25 15.61
CA MET A 1 29.74 17.09 14.60
C MET A 1 29.27 18.48 14.19
N PRO A 2 29.28 18.86 12.91
CA PRO A 2 28.82 20.19 12.53
C PRO A 2 27.30 20.21 12.65
N THR A 3 26.80 20.95 13.63
CA THR A 3 25.37 21.25 13.81
C THR A 3 24.94 22.21 12.71
N ARG A 4 24.73 21.71 11.48
CA ARG A 4 23.97 22.48 10.48
C ARG A 4 22.57 22.66 11.06
N ARG A 5 22.29 23.86 11.59
CA ARG A 5 20.95 24.26 11.98
C ARG A 5 20.12 24.29 10.70
N LEU A 6 19.23 23.32 10.56
CA LEU A 6 18.27 23.32 9.47
C LEU A 6 17.37 24.54 9.68
N GLU A 7 17.31 25.45 8.72
CA GLU A 7 16.28 26.49 8.75
C GLU A 7 14.91 25.82 8.72
N SER A 8 14.04 26.20 9.66
CA SER A 8 12.77 25.54 9.96
C SER A 8 11.73 25.58 8.82
N GLY A 9 12.10 26.06 7.63
CA GLY A 9 11.21 26.26 6.48
C GLY A 9 11.74 25.74 5.14
N VAL A 10 12.87 25.02 5.11
CA VAL A 10 13.47 24.52 3.85
C VAL A 10 13.68 23.01 3.93
N CYS A 11 13.27 22.28 2.90
CA CYS A 11 13.56 20.86 2.81
C CYS A 11 15.02 20.67 2.46
N SER A 12 15.72 19.87 3.24
CA SER A 12 17.17 19.76 3.15
C SER A 12 17.69 18.68 2.18
N LEU A 13 16.76 18.02 1.47
CA LEU A 13 17.09 17.10 0.38
C LEU A 13 17.07 17.80 -0.98
N CYS A 14 16.13 18.73 -1.19
CA CYS A 14 16.00 19.49 -2.44
C CYS A 14 16.37 20.98 -2.31
N THR A 15 16.56 21.49 -1.09
CA THR A 15 16.86 22.90 -0.77
C THR A 15 15.72 23.88 -1.14
N ASN A 16 14.52 23.37 -1.41
CA ASN A 16 13.33 24.19 -1.69
C ASN A 16 12.52 24.46 -0.41
N PRO A 17 11.77 25.58 -0.34
CA PRO A 17 10.91 25.88 0.79
C PRO A 17 9.84 24.80 1.02
N LEU A 18 9.53 24.55 2.28
CA LEU A 18 8.45 23.67 2.71
C LEU A 18 7.10 24.39 2.52
N ASN A 19 6.69 24.57 1.27
CA ASN A 19 5.39 25.11 0.92
C ASN A 19 4.33 24.00 0.99
N SER A 20 3.44 24.06 1.99
CA SER A 20 2.36 23.08 2.17
C SER A 20 1.27 23.12 1.08
N LEU A 21 1.33 24.10 0.17
CA LEU A 21 0.32 24.31 -0.87
C LEU A 21 0.58 23.47 -2.14
N GLU A 22 1.85 23.18 -2.46
CA GLU A 22 2.23 22.47 -3.69
C GLU A 22 2.63 21.02 -3.40
N GLU A 23 3.32 20.78 -2.29
CA GLU A 23 3.83 19.44 -1.95
C GLU A 23 3.44 19.05 -0.53
N LYS A 24 3.06 17.78 -0.36
CA LYS A 24 2.76 17.23 0.96
C LYS A 24 4.02 17.19 1.79
N ILE A 25 3.97 17.80 2.97
CA ILE A 25 5.06 17.79 3.94
C ILE A 25 4.89 16.59 4.87
N TYR A 26 5.98 15.87 5.12
CA TYR A 26 6.02 14.73 6.03
C TYR A 26 6.98 15.01 7.20
N LYS A 27 6.45 14.92 8.42
CA LYS A 27 7.21 15.03 9.66
C LYS A 27 7.53 13.63 10.19
N LEU A 28 8.82 13.34 10.33
CA LEU A 28 9.30 12.07 10.90
C LEU A 28 9.13 12.05 12.43
N ASN A 29 9.22 10.85 13.03
CA ASN A 29 9.21 10.67 14.50
C ASN A 29 10.36 11.41 15.19
N CYS A 30 11.51 11.49 14.52
CA CYS A 30 12.66 12.30 14.95
C CYS A 30 12.42 13.82 14.90
N SER A 31 11.20 14.27 14.62
CA SER A 31 10.75 15.65 14.46
C SER A 31 11.30 16.42 13.25
N HIS A 32 12.17 15.81 12.43
CA HIS A 32 12.64 16.40 11.17
C HIS A 32 11.54 16.40 10.10
N VAL A 33 11.51 17.48 9.31
CA VAL A 33 10.45 17.75 8.33
C VAL A 33 11.05 17.75 6.92
N PHE A 34 10.38 17.08 5.98
CA PHE A 34 10.77 16.97 4.58
C PHE A 34 9.55 16.99 3.67
N HIS A 35 9.72 17.21 2.36
CA HIS A 35 8.68 16.88 1.40
C HIS A 35 8.48 15.37 1.31
N ASP A 36 7.24 14.90 1.16
CA ASP A 36 6.88 13.47 1.06
C ASP A 36 7.68 12.79 -0.05
N PHE A 37 7.78 13.43 -1.21
CA PHE A 37 8.55 12.92 -2.35
C PHE A 37 10.05 12.86 -2.07
N CYS A 38 10.61 13.87 -1.41
CA CYS A 38 12.03 13.91 -1.09
C CYS A 38 12.41 12.76 -0.14
N ILE A 39 11.70 12.61 0.97
CA ILE A 39 12.02 11.55 1.95
C ILE A 39 11.70 10.14 1.38
N ARG A 40 10.66 10.01 0.55
CA ARG A 40 10.36 8.77 -0.17
C ARG A 40 11.47 8.42 -1.15
N GLY A 41 11.93 9.39 -1.94
CA GLY A 41 13.04 9.23 -2.89
C GLY A 41 14.33 8.83 -2.19
N TRP A 42 14.63 9.44 -1.04
CA TRP A 42 15.77 9.05 -0.20
C TRP A 42 15.71 7.58 0.22
N CYS A 43 14.55 7.13 0.72
CA CYS A 43 14.38 5.75 1.17
C CYS A 43 14.46 4.75 0.00
N ILE A 44 13.86 5.07 -1.16
CA ILE A 44 13.88 4.19 -2.35
C ILE A 44 15.27 4.14 -2.99
N VAL A 45 15.80 5.29 -3.39
CA VAL A 45 17.02 5.39 -4.20
C VAL A 45 18.24 5.02 -3.36
N GLY A 46 18.28 5.49 -2.11
CA GLY A 46 19.38 5.22 -1.20
C GLY A 46 19.37 3.84 -0.55
N LYS A 47 18.25 3.08 -0.65
CA LYS A 47 17.97 1.87 0.15
C LYS A 47 18.25 2.08 1.65
N LYS A 48 17.93 3.27 2.16
CA LYS A 48 18.24 3.72 3.51
C LYS A 48 16.97 4.17 4.21
N ASP A 49 16.47 3.32 5.10
CA ASP A 49 15.24 3.56 5.87
C ASP A 49 15.54 4.40 7.12
N ILE A 50 16.33 5.45 6.97
CA ILE A 50 16.83 6.28 8.06
C ILE A 50 16.75 7.76 7.73
N CYS A 51 16.50 8.58 8.75
CA CYS A 51 16.57 10.02 8.64
C CYS A 51 18.00 10.46 8.25
N PRO A 52 18.17 11.37 7.28
CA PRO A 52 19.49 11.88 6.88
C PRO A 52 20.29 12.53 8.02
N TYR A 53 19.62 13.07 9.05
CA TYR A 53 20.25 13.83 10.13
C TYR A 53 20.55 12.98 11.36
N CYS A 54 19.49 12.47 12.01
CA CYS A 54 19.63 11.73 13.25
C CYS A 54 19.86 10.23 13.05
N LYS A 55 19.76 9.73 11.81
CA LYS A 55 19.85 8.29 11.47
C LYS A 55 18.80 7.42 12.16
N GLU A 56 17.74 8.03 12.71
CA GLU A 56 16.61 7.29 13.27
C GLU A 56 15.85 6.60 12.13
N LYS A 57 15.38 5.37 12.39
CA LYS A 57 14.65 4.58 11.40
C LYS A 57 13.32 5.23 11.02
N VAL A 58 13.06 5.30 9.72
CA VAL A 58 11.80 5.83 9.16
C VAL A 58 10.79 4.69 9.05
N ARG A 59 9.54 4.91 9.49
CA ARG A 59 8.45 3.93 9.34
C ARG A 59 7.90 3.95 7.91
N LEU A 60 8.49 3.16 7.02
CA LEU A 60 8.10 3.11 5.60
C LEU A 60 6.65 2.63 5.37
N LYS A 61 6.08 1.82 6.25
CA LYS A 61 4.74 1.22 6.04
C LYS A 61 3.64 2.27 5.83
N GLU A 62 3.80 3.47 6.39
CA GLU A 62 2.84 4.56 6.24
C GLU A 62 3.04 5.33 4.92
N MET A 63 4.27 5.38 4.43
CA MET A 63 4.64 6.07 3.19
C MET A 63 4.38 5.22 1.95
N PHE A 64 4.63 3.91 2.03
CA PHE A 64 4.55 2.97 0.91
C PHE A 64 3.27 2.14 0.99
N LYS A 65 2.13 2.73 0.61
CA LYS A 65 0.98 1.94 0.19
C LYS A 65 1.26 1.46 -1.23
N ASN A 66 1.82 0.26 -1.38
CA ASN A 66 2.14 -0.30 -2.69
C ASN A 66 0.87 -0.35 -3.57
N PRO A 67 0.82 0.37 -4.70
CA PRO A 67 -0.32 0.29 -5.63
C PRO A 67 -0.48 -1.11 -6.23
N TRP A 68 0.65 -1.82 -6.36
CA TRP A 68 0.79 -3.13 -7.01
C TRP A 68 0.65 -4.32 -6.06
N GLU A 69 0.35 -4.08 -4.79
CA GLU A 69 0.10 -5.17 -3.82
C GLU A 69 -1.35 -5.67 -3.91
N LYS A 70 -2.24 -4.93 -4.56
CA LYS A 70 -3.67 -5.27 -4.72
C LYS A 70 -4.05 -6.20 -5.89
N PRO A 71 -3.34 -6.26 -7.04
CA PRO A 71 -3.77 -7.06 -8.18
C PRO A 71 -3.86 -8.56 -7.89
N HIS A 72 -2.92 -9.11 -7.11
CA HIS A 72 -2.88 -10.55 -6.82
C HIS A 72 -4.04 -11.02 -5.92
N ILE A 73 -4.53 -10.14 -5.05
CA ILE A 73 -5.62 -10.44 -4.11
C ILE A 73 -6.96 -10.57 -4.86
N LEU A 74 -7.20 -9.70 -5.85
CA LEU A 74 -8.41 -9.76 -6.68
C LEU A 74 -8.43 -11.03 -7.54
N PHE A 75 -7.30 -11.38 -8.15
CA PHE A 75 -7.18 -12.58 -8.97
C PHE A 75 -7.34 -13.86 -8.14
N GLY A 76 -6.74 -13.90 -6.94
CA GLY A 76 -6.92 -15.01 -6.00
C GLY A 76 -8.38 -15.18 -5.58
N THR A 77 -9.06 -14.08 -5.23
CA THR A 77 -10.48 -14.11 -4.86
C THR A 77 -11.35 -14.59 -6.01
N LEU A 78 -11.13 -14.10 -7.24
CA LEU A 78 -11.89 -14.50 -8.42
C LEU A 78 -11.72 -16.01 -8.73
N LEU A 79 -10.49 -16.52 -8.65
CA LEU A 79 -10.22 -17.95 -8.85
C LEU A 79 -10.93 -18.82 -7.82
N ASP A 80 -10.98 -18.40 -6.56
CA ASP A 80 -11.70 -19.13 -5.51
C ASP A 80 -13.21 -19.16 -5.77
N TRP A 81 -13.80 -18.07 -6.27
CA TRP A 81 -15.18 -18.04 -6.71
C TRP A 81 -15.45 -19.03 -7.86
N ILE A 82 -14.58 -19.06 -8.87
CA ILE A 82 -14.68 -19.99 -10.00
C ILE A 82 -14.60 -21.44 -9.50
N ARG A 83 -13.63 -21.74 -8.64
CA ARG A 83 -13.45 -23.09 -8.06
C ARG A 83 -14.69 -23.52 -7.27
N TYR A 84 -15.28 -22.62 -6.50
CA TYR A 84 -16.51 -22.89 -5.75
C TYR A 84 -17.69 -23.18 -6.69
N LEU A 85 -17.90 -22.37 -7.72
CA LEU A 85 -18.97 -22.58 -8.70
C LEU A 85 -18.84 -23.94 -9.41
N VAL A 86 -17.61 -24.34 -9.78
CA VAL A 86 -17.35 -25.64 -10.42
C VAL A 86 -17.60 -26.80 -9.45
N ALA A 87 -17.14 -26.70 -8.21
CA ALA A 87 -17.34 -27.74 -7.19
C ALA A 87 -18.82 -27.93 -6.82
N TRP A 88 -19.64 -26.89 -6.98
CA TRP A 88 -21.09 -26.94 -6.73
C TRP A 88 -21.91 -27.47 -7.90
N GLN A 89 -21.38 -27.56 -9.12
CA GLN A 89 -22.14 -28.07 -10.28
C GLN A 89 -22.75 -29.47 -10.03
N PRO A 90 -22.03 -30.46 -9.47
CA PRO A 90 -22.62 -31.78 -9.18
C PRO A 90 -23.77 -31.70 -8.16
N VAL A 91 -23.65 -30.83 -7.16
CA VAL A 91 -24.67 -30.64 -6.11
C VAL A 91 -25.90 -29.96 -6.68
N ILE A 92 -25.72 -28.92 -7.51
CA ILE A 92 -26.81 -28.19 -8.18
C ILE A 92 -27.56 -29.13 -9.12
N LEU A 93 -26.85 -29.91 -9.95
CA LEU A 93 -27.47 -30.86 -10.89
C LEU A 93 -28.24 -31.96 -10.15
N LEU A 94 -27.68 -32.51 -9.07
CA LEU A 94 -28.34 -33.52 -8.26
C LEU A 94 -29.60 -32.96 -7.56
N ALA A 95 -29.52 -31.75 -7.00
CA ALA A 95 -30.66 -31.09 -6.37
C ALA A 95 -31.78 -30.81 -7.38
N VAL A 96 -31.46 -30.29 -8.57
CA VAL A 96 -32.45 -30.05 -9.63
C VAL A 96 -33.09 -31.35 -10.10
N HIS A 97 -32.30 -32.41 -10.28
CA HIS A 97 -32.83 -33.72 -10.68
C HIS A 97 -33.76 -34.30 -9.61
N LEU A 98 -33.41 -34.19 -8.33
CA LEU A 98 -34.25 -34.63 -7.22
C LEU A 98 -35.56 -33.84 -7.16
N LEU A 99 -35.50 -32.51 -7.29
CA LEU A 99 -36.68 -31.65 -7.28
C LEU A 99 -37.63 -31.94 -8.46
N ASN A 100 -37.09 -32.08 -9.68
CA ASN A 100 -37.91 -32.43 -10.85
C ASN A 100 -38.57 -33.80 -10.70
N THR A 101 -37.85 -34.77 -10.13
CA THR A 101 -38.39 -36.11 -9.85
C THR A 101 -39.48 -36.07 -8.78
N LEU A 102 -39.29 -35.31 -7.70
CA LEU A 102 -40.27 -35.16 -6.61
C LEU A 102 -41.52 -34.39 -7.04
N LEU A 103 -41.38 -33.37 -7.89
CA LEU A 103 -42.48 -32.57 -8.42
C LEU A 103 -43.19 -33.25 -9.61
N GLY A 104 -42.68 -34.40 -10.09
CA GLY A 104 -43.27 -35.15 -11.19
C GLY A 104 -43.18 -34.45 -12.56
N LEU A 105 -42.35 -33.41 -12.69
CA LEU A 105 -42.05 -32.78 -13.97
C LEU A 105 -41.03 -33.66 -14.69
N LYS A 106 -41.54 -34.54 -15.55
CA LYS A 106 -40.71 -35.25 -16.54
C LYS A 106 -40.35 -34.32 -17.69
#